data_AF-A0A1J4J326-F1
#
_entry.id   AF-A0A1J4J326-F1
#
_cell.length_a   1.000
_cell.length_b   1.000
_cell.length_c   1.000
_cell.angle_alpha   90.00
_cell.angle_beta   90.00
_cell.angle_gamma   90.00
#
_symmetry.space_group_name_H-M   'P 1'
#
loop_
_entity.id
_entity.type
_entity.pdbx_description
1 polymer ?
#
loop_
_entity_poly.entity_id
_entity_poly.type
_entity_poly.pdbx_seq_one_letter_code
_entity_poly.pdbx_strand_id
1 'polypeptide(L)'
;MMESGFQDQIRQELRGRSAELNNLRSNGQSRKIFIVSKFWHDSLMDFIKEPAANAFDDKESASNIMNNNSTNPPFPGPIDNTSLCLSNGEFDTKKIYKKDFMIVEASIWSRLVEIFSCKSPVARRLSVHPITSCTVVLLDPIILERETSKETRIKTCSADWFVGDIRRPLCVVFRFVYADHTFVSYETNEVIPDTMTIGDYVKKFGNKIRLVEKAQVAEIQQIYSSSKNAKSKNSNNYSKSPFPHNYDTFTQANNISNNYSNNYSNNKSNYSNYSGNSSCSSSYNSTNSGYVSGNSSSNSSCLSSYNNKNLMKLKLTSTLQNLTFQIDEGSEIITVNPNSTKHSSSTYQIKHPNPVGLINNGNTCYFNVL
;
A
#
# COMPACT_ATOMS: atom_id res chain seq x y z
N MET A 1 32.77 -18.39 14.95
CA MET A 1 32.95 -18.11 13.50
C MET A 1 32.01 -19.05 12.75
N MET A 2 31.25 -18.52 11.80
CA MET A 2 30.35 -19.32 10.97
C MET A 2 31.20 -20.05 9.91
N GLU A 3 30.97 -21.34 9.69
CA GLU A 3 31.74 -22.13 8.71
C GLU A 3 31.57 -21.56 7.29
N SER A 4 32.67 -21.47 6.52
CA SER A 4 32.68 -20.92 5.16
C SER A 4 31.59 -21.54 4.27
N GLY A 5 31.43 -22.87 4.33
CA GLY A 5 30.45 -23.57 3.51
C GLY A 5 28.99 -23.19 3.83
N PHE A 6 28.70 -22.82 5.08
CA PHE A 6 27.36 -22.37 5.45
C PHE A 6 27.04 -20.97 4.90
N GLN A 7 28.04 -20.08 4.87
CA GLN A 7 27.85 -18.76 4.25
C GLN A 7 27.60 -18.87 2.75
N ASP A 8 28.26 -19.81 2.06
CA ASP A 8 28.05 -20.05 0.63
C ASP A 8 26.65 -20.60 0.35
N GLN A 9 26.14 -21.50 1.19
CA GLN A 9 24.76 -22.00 1.10
C GLN A 9 23.74 -20.87 1.27
N ILE A 10 23.90 -20.03 2.30
CA ILE A 10 23.04 -18.85 2.51
C ILE A 10 23.10 -17.93 1.29
N ARG A 11 24.30 -17.65 0.77
CA ARG A 11 24.49 -16.77 -0.38
C ARG A 11 23.75 -17.30 -1.60
N GLN A 12 23.87 -18.60 -1.88
CA GLN A 12 23.19 -19.26 -3.00
C GLN A 12 21.67 -19.22 -2.84
N GLU A 13 21.16 -19.51 -1.65
CA GLU A 13 19.73 -19.45 -1.34
C GLU A 13 19.17 -18.03 -1.58
N LEU A 14 19.78 -17.01 -0.99
CA LEU A 14 19.33 -15.62 -1.09
C LEU A 14 19.47 -15.06 -2.51
N ARG A 15 20.47 -15.52 -3.28
CA ARG A 15 20.60 -15.19 -4.70
C ARG A 15 19.41 -15.68 -5.51
N GLY A 16 18.96 -16.92 -5.26
CA GLY A 16 17.77 -17.50 -5.87
C GLY A 16 16.49 -16.70 -5.57
N ARG A 17 16.48 -15.92 -4.48
CA ARG A 17 15.37 -15.08 -4.03
C ARG A 17 15.62 -13.58 -4.21
N SER A 18 16.59 -13.20 -5.04
CA SER A 18 17.00 -11.79 -5.22
C SER A 18 15.87 -10.86 -5.68
N ALA A 19 14.85 -11.36 -6.38
CA ALA A 19 13.67 -10.60 -6.77
C ALA A 19 12.77 -10.20 -5.58
N GLU A 20 12.73 -11.00 -4.51
CA GLU A 20 12.02 -10.66 -3.27
C GLU A 20 12.78 -9.58 -2.46
N LEU A 21 14.10 -9.48 -2.68
CA LEU A 21 15.00 -8.53 -2.03
C LEU A 21 15.13 -7.20 -2.79
N ASN A 22 15.00 -7.23 -4.13
CA ASN A 22 15.16 -6.08 -5.01
C ASN A 22 13.93 -5.92 -5.90
N ASN A 23 13.26 -4.78 -5.78
CA ASN A 23 12.13 -4.37 -6.63
C ASN A 23 10.80 -5.04 -6.32
N LEU A 24 10.44 -5.09 -5.04
CA LEU A 24 9.10 -5.49 -4.63
C LEU A 24 8.04 -4.55 -5.23
N ARG A 25 7.19 -5.08 -6.13
CA ARG A 25 6.06 -4.38 -6.75
C ARG A 25 4.75 -4.80 -6.09
N SER A 26 3.77 -3.91 -5.96
CA SER A 26 2.45 -4.32 -5.51
C SER A 26 1.66 -4.95 -6.67
N ASN A 27 0.88 -6.00 -6.37
CA ASN A 27 -0.01 -6.69 -7.31
C ASN A 27 -1.47 -6.19 -7.20
N GLY A 28 -1.70 -5.00 -6.66
CA GLY A 28 -3.03 -4.42 -6.42
C GLY A 28 -3.58 -4.68 -5.01
N GLN A 29 -3.12 -5.75 -4.34
CA GLN A 29 -3.48 -6.02 -2.95
C GLN A 29 -2.45 -5.41 -1.99
N SER A 30 -2.96 -4.94 -0.84
CA SER A 30 -2.13 -4.43 0.24
C SER A 30 -1.51 -5.61 1.00
N ARG A 31 -0.18 -5.68 1.06
CA ARG A 31 0.53 -6.78 1.73
C ARG A 31 1.49 -6.29 2.81
N LYS A 32 1.72 -7.15 3.81
CA LYS A 32 2.67 -6.88 4.90
C LYS A 32 4.09 -6.96 4.34
N ILE A 33 4.89 -5.96 4.69
CA ILE A 33 6.32 -5.86 4.35
C ILE A 33 7.10 -5.50 5.60
N PHE A 34 8.41 -5.70 5.54
CA PHE A 34 9.34 -5.25 6.57
C PHE A 34 10.33 -4.27 6.00
N ILE A 35 10.68 -3.28 6.82
CA ILE A 35 11.65 -2.25 6.48
C ILE A 35 13.03 -2.65 7.01
N VAL A 36 14.04 -2.45 6.16
CA VAL A 36 15.46 -2.59 6.51
C VAL A 36 16.20 -1.31 6.16
N SER A 37 17.20 -0.91 6.95
CA SER A 37 18.05 0.23 6.61
C SER A 37 18.72 0.03 5.26
N LYS A 38 18.82 1.09 4.46
CA LYS A 38 19.43 1.00 3.14
C LYS A 38 20.88 0.53 3.22
N PHE A 39 21.62 1.01 4.22
CA PHE A 39 23.00 0.61 4.46
C PHE A 39 23.17 -0.90 4.67
N TRP A 40 22.34 -1.49 5.54
CA TRP A 40 22.36 -2.94 5.77
C TRP A 40 21.92 -3.71 4.52
N HIS A 41 20.89 -3.24 3.82
CA HIS A 41 20.43 -3.86 2.57
C HIS A 41 21.50 -3.85 1.48
N ASP A 42 22.20 -2.74 1.29
CA ASP A 42 23.28 -2.65 0.31
C ASP A 42 24.42 -3.63 0.67
N SER A 43 24.76 -3.74 1.96
CA SER A 43 25.74 -4.73 2.45
C SER A 43 25.31 -6.17 2.17
N LEU A 44 24.02 -6.49 2.38
CA LEU A 44 23.43 -7.77 2.01
C LEU A 44 23.54 -8.03 0.51
N MET A 45 23.24 -7.02 -0.31
CA MET A 45 23.30 -7.18 -1.76
C MET A 45 24.71 -7.42 -2.26
N ASP A 46 25.71 -6.76 -1.68
CA ASP A 46 27.11 -6.99 -2.02
C ASP A 46 27.56 -8.39 -1.58
N PHE A 47 27.14 -8.85 -0.39
CA PHE A 47 27.33 -10.22 0.06
C PHE A 47 26.75 -11.27 -0.91
N ILE A 48 25.58 -10.98 -1.52
CA ILE A 48 24.90 -11.91 -2.45
C ILE A 48 25.50 -11.89 -3.87
N LYS A 49 25.97 -10.72 -4.35
CA LYS A 49 26.41 -10.52 -5.74
C LYS A 49 27.74 -11.19 -6.08
N GLU A 50 28.59 -11.49 -5.10
CA GLU A 50 29.95 -11.95 -5.39
C GLU A 50 29.98 -13.26 -6.19
N PRO A 51 30.87 -13.42 -7.20
CA PRO A 51 30.79 -14.52 -8.13
C PRO A 51 30.90 -15.87 -7.42
N ALA A 52 30.08 -16.82 -7.85
CA ALA A 52 30.50 -18.21 -7.72
C ALA A 52 31.75 -18.33 -8.60
N ALA A 53 32.94 -18.23 -8.01
CA ALA A 53 34.24 -18.29 -8.69
C ALA A 53 34.50 -19.64 -9.40
N ASN A 54 33.48 -20.48 -9.56
CA ASN A 54 33.55 -21.87 -9.99
C ASN A 54 32.70 -22.16 -11.25
N ALA A 55 32.28 -21.14 -12.01
CA ALA A 55 31.40 -21.35 -13.18
C ALA A 55 32.12 -21.42 -14.54
N PHE A 56 33.44 -21.31 -14.62
CA PHE A 56 34.16 -21.42 -15.90
C PHE A 56 35.47 -22.22 -15.75
N ASP A 57 35.49 -23.39 -16.40
CA ASP A 57 36.64 -24.30 -16.55
C ASP A 57 37.65 -23.83 -17.64
N ASP A 58 37.47 -22.63 -18.20
CA ASP A 58 38.41 -22.09 -19.21
C ASP A 58 39.61 -21.42 -18.52
N LYS A 59 40.55 -22.28 -18.11
CA LYS A 59 41.72 -22.02 -17.28
C LYS A 59 42.82 -21.10 -17.84
N GLU A 60 42.71 -20.50 -19.02
CA GLU A 60 43.92 -19.99 -19.69
C GLU A 60 43.99 -18.51 -20.08
N SER A 61 42.99 -17.67 -19.77
CA SER A 61 43.02 -16.27 -20.24
C SER A 61 42.82 -15.17 -19.18
N ALA A 62 42.74 -15.52 -17.89
CA ALA A 62 42.52 -14.54 -16.81
C ALA A 62 43.76 -14.26 -15.93
N SER A 63 44.97 -14.56 -16.40
CA SER A 63 46.20 -14.51 -15.60
C SER A 63 46.84 -13.13 -15.41
N ASN A 64 46.30 -12.04 -15.96
CA ASN A 64 47.00 -10.74 -15.95
C ASN A 64 46.25 -9.55 -15.33
N ILE A 65 45.20 -9.78 -14.55
CA ILE A 65 44.63 -8.76 -13.65
C ILE A 65 44.50 -9.33 -12.24
N MET A 66 45.57 -9.96 -11.75
CA MET A 66 45.73 -10.33 -10.35
C MET A 66 46.61 -9.30 -9.65
N ASN A 67 45.99 -8.22 -9.20
CA ASN A 67 46.53 -7.44 -8.08
C ASN A 67 45.47 -7.40 -6.97
N ASN A 68 45.49 -8.48 -6.18
CA ASN A 68 45.46 -8.48 -4.71
C ASN A 68 44.56 -7.45 -4.04
N ASN A 69 43.28 -7.81 -3.88
CA ASN A 69 42.51 -7.72 -2.62
C ASN A 69 41.07 -8.21 -2.86
N SER A 70 40.91 -9.42 -3.43
CA SER A 70 39.61 -10.09 -3.55
C SER A 70 39.23 -10.71 -2.20
N THR A 71 39.08 -9.87 -1.17
CA THR A 71 38.47 -10.31 0.07
C THR A 71 36.97 -10.44 -0.18
N ASN A 72 36.44 -11.66 -0.05
CA ASN A 72 35.00 -11.89 -0.08
C ASN A 72 34.27 -10.79 0.73
N PRO A 73 33.18 -10.19 0.22
CA PRO A 73 32.47 -9.13 0.89
C PRO A 73 32.07 -9.62 2.27
N PRO A 74 32.22 -8.76 3.28
CA PRO A 74 31.99 -9.14 4.65
C PRO A 74 30.55 -9.60 4.83
N PHE A 75 30.36 -10.56 5.74
CA PHE A 75 29.02 -10.94 6.18
C PHE A 75 28.31 -9.70 6.75
N PRO A 76 27.08 -9.35 6.30
CA PRO A 76 26.39 -8.09 6.64
C PRO A 76 26.19 -7.83 8.15
N GLY A 77 26.26 -8.89 8.96
CA GLY A 77 25.94 -8.83 10.38
C GLY A 77 24.43 -8.65 10.64
N PRO A 78 24.04 -8.39 11.89
CA PRO A 78 22.63 -8.29 12.25
C PRO A 78 21.87 -7.15 11.60
N ILE A 79 20.58 -7.37 11.37
CA ILE A 79 19.69 -6.35 10.80
C ILE A 79 19.56 -5.21 11.81
N ASP A 80 20.11 -4.05 11.46
CA ASP A 80 20.07 -2.84 12.26
C ASP A 80 19.21 -1.75 11.60
N ASN A 81 18.10 -1.44 12.28
CA ASN A 81 17.14 -0.40 11.91
C ASN A 81 17.18 0.82 12.84
N THR A 82 18.14 0.90 13.77
CA THR A 82 18.21 1.98 14.76
C THR A 82 18.26 3.37 14.11
N SER A 83 18.97 3.51 12.98
CA SER A 83 19.06 4.77 12.22
C SER A 83 17.76 5.22 11.54
N LEU A 84 16.74 4.35 11.51
CA LEU A 84 15.41 4.65 10.97
C LEU A 84 14.41 5.05 12.04
N CYS A 85 14.75 4.88 13.32
CA CYS A 85 13.89 5.20 14.44
C CYS A 85 14.27 6.56 15.05
N LEU A 86 13.26 7.23 15.62
CA LEU A 86 13.42 8.37 16.51
C LEU A 86 13.97 7.90 17.88
N SER A 87 14.34 8.86 18.73
CA SER A 87 14.85 8.56 20.08
C SER A 87 13.85 7.84 20.99
N ASN A 88 12.55 7.94 20.70
CA ASN A 88 11.49 7.21 21.40
C ASN A 88 11.30 5.77 20.90
N GLY A 89 12.06 5.34 19.88
CA GLY A 89 11.95 4.02 19.27
C GLY A 89 10.92 3.90 18.15
N GLU A 90 10.09 4.92 17.92
CA GLU A 90 9.14 4.93 16.80
C GLU A 90 9.86 5.14 15.47
N PHE A 91 9.30 4.60 14.39
CA PHE A 91 9.85 4.79 13.06
C PHE A 91 9.71 6.25 12.61
N ASP A 92 10.78 6.84 12.09
CA ASP A 92 10.76 8.20 11.56
C ASP A 92 10.05 8.24 10.19
N THR A 93 8.83 8.78 10.16
CA THR A 93 8.01 8.85 8.94
C THR A 93 8.55 9.81 7.87
N LYS A 94 9.60 10.59 8.20
CA LYS A 94 10.31 11.45 7.24
C LYS A 94 11.31 10.67 6.38
N LYS A 95 11.60 9.41 6.72
CA LYS A 95 12.51 8.54 5.96
C LYS A 95 11.90 8.24 4.57
N ILE A 96 12.76 8.21 3.56
CA ILE A 96 12.37 8.09 2.16
C ILE A 96 12.72 6.69 1.63
N TYR A 97 11.73 6.01 1.05
CA TYR A 97 11.90 4.70 0.43
C TYR A 97 12.94 4.75 -0.70
N LYS A 98 13.81 3.73 -0.76
CA LYS A 98 14.98 3.60 -1.65
C LYS A 98 16.12 4.58 -1.42
N LYS A 99 15.98 5.51 -0.47
CA LYS A 99 17.05 6.42 -0.05
C LYS A 99 17.55 6.10 1.35
N ASP A 100 16.65 6.05 2.32
CA ASP A 100 17.02 5.79 3.72
C ASP A 100 16.78 4.32 4.08
N PHE A 101 15.79 3.69 3.45
CA PHE A 101 15.43 2.31 3.71
C PHE A 101 14.99 1.55 2.47
N MET A 102 15.08 0.23 2.57
CA MET A 102 14.56 -0.73 1.61
C MET A 102 13.46 -1.56 2.26
N ILE A 103 12.68 -2.27 1.44
CA ILE A 103 11.57 -3.11 1.91
C ILE A 103 11.79 -4.54 1.45
N VAL A 104 11.36 -5.49 2.27
CA VAL A 104 11.37 -6.92 1.96
C VAL A 104 9.99 -7.51 2.25
N GLU A 105 9.63 -8.55 1.50
CA GLU A 105 8.36 -9.24 1.70
C GLU A 105 8.36 -10.03 3.01
N ALA A 106 7.18 -10.20 3.62
CA ALA A 106 7.05 -11.00 4.84
C ALA A 106 7.54 -12.45 4.67
N SER A 107 7.44 -13.02 3.47
CA SER A 107 7.89 -14.39 3.14
C SER A 107 9.40 -14.58 3.27
N ILE A 108 10.21 -13.58 2.93
CA ILE A 108 11.67 -13.65 3.04
C ILE A 108 12.17 -13.09 4.37
N TRP A 109 11.40 -12.20 4.99
CA TRP A 109 11.76 -11.59 6.27
C TRP A 109 12.08 -12.61 7.36
N SER A 110 11.22 -13.61 7.57
CA SER A 110 11.44 -14.63 8.60
C SER A 110 12.78 -15.35 8.43
N ARG A 111 13.14 -15.65 7.16
CA ARG A 111 14.41 -16.28 6.82
C ARG A 111 15.60 -15.36 7.07
N LEU A 112 15.48 -14.07 6.74
CA LEU A 112 16.53 -13.09 7.01
C LEU A 112 16.75 -12.91 8.52
N VAL A 113 15.69 -12.88 9.33
CA VAL A 113 15.80 -12.77 10.78
C VAL A 113 16.45 -14.01 11.40
N GLU A 114 16.16 -15.21 10.88
CA GLU A 114 16.82 -16.44 11.31
C GLU A 114 18.34 -16.39 11.09
N ILE A 115 18.78 -15.89 9.93
CA ILE A 115 20.19 -15.85 9.55
C ILE A 115 20.95 -14.71 10.23
N PHE A 116 20.38 -13.51 10.19
CA PHE A 116 21.08 -12.29 10.59
C PHE A 116 20.70 -11.82 11.99
N SER A 117 19.56 -12.27 12.55
CA SER A 117 18.93 -11.68 13.73
C SER A 117 18.46 -10.24 13.51
N CYS A 118 17.39 -9.85 14.20
CA CYS A 118 16.86 -8.49 14.18
C CYS A 118 16.27 -8.14 15.54
N LYS A 119 16.74 -7.05 16.17
CA LYS A 119 16.23 -6.62 17.48
C LYS A 119 14.94 -5.83 17.39
N SER A 120 14.75 -5.04 16.33
CA SER A 120 13.60 -4.15 16.17
C SER A 120 12.99 -4.28 14.77
N PRO A 121 12.06 -5.25 14.57
CA PRO A 121 11.39 -5.42 13.29
C PRO A 121 10.42 -4.26 13.03
N VAL A 122 10.53 -3.63 11.86
CA VAL A 122 9.61 -2.55 11.44
C VAL A 122 8.68 -3.08 10.35
N ALA A 123 7.46 -3.45 10.73
CA ALA A 123 6.44 -3.93 9.80
C ALA A 123 5.60 -2.77 9.23
N ARG A 124 5.33 -2.78 7.93
CA ARG A 124 4.48 -1.80 7.22
C ARG A 124 3.64 -2.47 6.12
N ARG A 125 2.90 -1.67 5.33
CA ARG A 125 2.06 -2.16 4.23
C ARG A 125 2.56 -1.62 2.89
N LEU A 126 2.66 -2.49 1.89
CA LEU A 126 2.89 -2.12 0.50
C LEU A 126 1.55 -2.14 -0.23
N SER A 127 1.18 -1.04 -0.88
CA SER A 127 -0.10 -0.90 -1.58
C SER A 127 0.12 -0.29 -2.97
N VAL A 128 -0.98 -0.09 -3.68
CA VAL A 128 -1.05 0.64 -4.96
C VAL A 128 -1.75 1.96 -4.72
N HIS A 129 -1.15 3.05 -5.17
CA HIS A 129 -1.76 4.37 -5.15
C HIS A 129 -3.01 4.39 -6.07
N PRO A 130 -4.17 4.85 -5.59
CA PRO A 130 -5.44 4.71 -6.30
C PRO A 130 -5.49 5.44 -7.66
N ILE A 131 -4.83 6.61 -7.78
CA ILE A 131 -4.75 7.36 -9.04
C ILE A 131 -3.63 6.83 -9.95
N THR A 132 -2.38 6.92 -9.50
CA THR A 132 -1.20 6.69 -10.34
C THR A 132 -0.92 5.22 -10.63
N SER A 133 -1.58 4.31 -9.91
CA SER A 133 -1.28 2.87 -9.94
C SER A 133 0.18 2.51 -9.58
N CYS A 134 0.94 3.46 -9.05
CA CYS A 134 2.30 3.23 -8.58
C CYS A 134 2.31 2.44 -7.27
N THR A 135 3.36 1.64 -7.07
CA THR A 135 3.61 0.97 -5.79
C THR A 135 4.03 2.01 -4.74
N VAL A 136 3.40 1.94 -3.56
CA VAL A 136 3.62 2.89 -2.47
C VAL A 136 3.73 2.16 -1.13
N VAL A 137 4.68 2.60 -0.32
CA VAL A 137 4.87 2.13 1.06
C VAL A 137 4.02 2.99 1.98
N LEU A 138 3.06 2.37 2.66
CA LEU A 138 2.21 3.03 3.65
C LEU A 138 2.92 2.96 5.00
N LEU A 139 3.51 4.09 5.42
CA LEU A 139 4.21 4.21 6.70
C LEU A 139 3.24 4.27 7.87
N ASP A 140 2.09 4.94 7.73
CA ASP A 140 1.02 4.95 8.74
C ASP A 140 -0.28 4.46 8.10
N PRO A 141 -0.44 3.13 7.93
CA PRO A 141 -1.56 2.58 7.19
C PRO A 141 -2.88 2.73 7.97
N ILE A 142 -3.88 3.31 7.31
CA ILE A 142 -5.27 3.31 7.78
C ILE A 142 -6.02 2.13 7.17
N ILE A 143 -6.69 1.34 8.01
CA ILE A 143 -7.57 0.26 7.58
C ILE A 143 -8.98 0.81 7.47
N LEU A 144 -9.48 0.94 6.24
CA LEU A 144 -10.84 1.41 5.95
C LEU A 144 -11.72 0.23 5.56
N GLU A 145 -12.79 0.01 6.31
CA GLU A 145 -13.85 -0.96 6.00
C GLU A 145 -14.88 -0.29 5.09
N ARG A 146 -15.16 -0.91 3.95
CA ARG A 146 -16.03 -0.34 2.92
C ARG A 146 -17.19 -1.28 2.69
N GLU A 147 -18.37 -0.85 3.07
CA GLU A 147 -19.61 -1.60 2.87
C GLU A 147 -20.28 -1.16 1.57
N THR A 148 -20.85 -2.13 0.87
CA THR A 148 -21.65 -1.94 -0.34
C THR A 148 -22.92 -2.76 -0.24
N SER A 149 -23.86 -2.60 -1.17
CA SER A 149 -25.04 -3.46 -1.26
C SER A 149 -24.74 -4.94 -1.51
N LYS A 150 -23.52 -5.28 -1.96
CA LYS A 150 -23.12 -6.66 -2.29
C LYS A 150 -22.32 -7.31 -1.18
N GLU A 151 -21.35 -6.59 -0.64
CA GLU A 151 -20.37 -7.10 0.33
C GLU A 151 -19.61 -5.99 1.04
N THR A 152 -18.92 -6.36 2.11
CA THR A 152 -17.99 -5.51 2.85
C THR A 152 -16.55 -5.90 2.50
N ARG A 153 -15.73 -4.90 2.16
CA ARG A 153 -14.31 -5.10 1.84
C ARG A 153 -13.40 -4.12 2.56
N ILE A 154 -12.29 -4.63 3.06
CA ILE A 154 -11.25 -3.83 3.71
C ILE A 154 -10.28 -3.28 2.65
N LYS A 155 -9.81 -2.04 2.84
CA LYS A 155 -8.71 -1.45 2.08
C LYS A 155 -7.76 -0.74 3.02
N THR A 156 -6.46 -0.95 2.82
CA THR A 156 -5.42 -0.15 3.46
C THR A 156 -5.13 1.09 2.62
N CYS A 157 -5.19 2.25 3.26
CA CYS A 157 -5.01 3.57 2.65
C CYS A 157 -3.93 4.35 3.40
N SER A 158 -3.42 5.40 2.74
CA SER A 158 -2.70 6.47 3.43
C SER A 158 -3.70 7.51 3.95
N ALA A 159 -3.33 8.25 4.99
CA ALA A 159 -4.17 9.30 5.57
C ALA A 159 -4.35 10.51 4.66
N ASP A 160 -3.35 10.81 3.82
CA ASP A 160 -3.31 11.95 2.90
C ASP A 160 -4.04 11.71 1.57
N TRP A 161 -4.49 10.49 1.30
CA TRP A 161 -5.28 10.20 0.11
C TRP A 161 -6.65 10.81 0.19
N PHE A 162 -7.23 11.16 -0.96
CA PHE A 162 -8.61 11.62 -1.02
C PHE A 162 -9.60 10.46 -1.06
N VAL A 163 -10.76 10.65 -0.42
CA VAL A 163 -11.88 9.69 -0.46
C VAL A 163 -12.35 9.45 -1.89
N GLY A 164 -12.36 10.48 -2.74
CA GLY A 164 -12.75 10.36 -4.14
C GLY A 164 -11.84 9.41 -4.95
N ASP A 165 -10.54 9.40 -4.63
CA ASP A 165 -9.54 8.61 -5.35
C ASP A 165 -9.77 7.12 -5.17
N ILE A 166 -10.21 6.70 -3.99
CA ILE A 166 -10.50 5.29 -3.70
C ILE A 166 -11.85 4.85 -4.28
N ARG A 167 -12.76 5.77 -4.64
CA ARG A 167 -14.08 5.44 -5.18
C ARG A 167 -13.98 4.77 -6.54
N ARG A 168 -13.21 5.36 -7.46
CA ARG A 168 -13.15 4.89 -8.86
C ARG A 168 -12.62 3.44 -8.97
N PRO A 169 -11.48 3.06 -8.36
CA PRO A 169 -11.03 1.67 -8.38
C PRO A 169 -12.05 0.72 -7.74
N LEU A 170 -12.78 1.18 -6.72
CA LEU A 170 -13.78 0.37 -6.05
C LEU A 170 -15.01 0.09 -6.93
N CYS A 171 -15.53 1.11 -7.61
CA CYS A 171 -16.62 0.96 -8.57
C CYS A 171 -16.23 -0.02 -9.70
N VAL A 172 -14.99 0.03 -10.19
CA VAL A 172 -14.50 -0.93 -11.20
C VAL A 172 -14.55 -2.37 -10.67
N VAL A 173 -14.06 -2.60 -9.45
CA VAL A 173 -14.04 -3.93 -8.83
C VAL A 173 -15.45 -4.50 -8.64
N PHE A 174 -16.43 -3.67 -8.25
CA PHE A 174 -17.81 -4.10 -8.03
C PHE A 174 -18.72 -4.02 -9.26
N ARG A 175 -18.18 -3.56 -10.40
CA ARG A 175 -18.92 -3.27 -11.64
C ARG A 175 -20.07 -2.28 -11.43
N PHE A 176 -19.81 -1.25 -10.64
CA PHE A 176 -20.72 -0.13 -10.43
C PHE A 176 -20.40 1.02 -11.39
N VAL A 177 -21.44 1.77 -11.78
CA VAL A 177 -21.26 3.01 -12.56
C VAL A 177 -20.78 4.10 -11.61
N TYR A 178 -19.55 4.57 -11.80
CA TYR A 178 -18.91 5.57 -10.94
C TYR A 178 -19.74 6.84 -10.77
N ALA A 179 -20.37 7.32 -11.85
CA ALA A 179 -21.19 8.54 -11.83
C ALA A 179 -22.43 8.42 -10.93
N ASP A 180 -22.94 7.21 -10.76
CA ASP A 180 -24.20 6.95 -10.05
C ASP A 180 -23.97 6.58 -8.58
N HIS A 181 -22.73 6.43 -8.15
CA HIS A 181 -22.39 6.03 -6.79
C HIS A 181 -21.65 7.14 -6.04
N THR A 182 -21.90 7.21 -4.73
CA THR A 182 -21.21 8.13 -3.84
C THR A 182 -20.89 7.46 -2.51
N PHE A 183 -19.88 7.98 -1.83
CA PHE A 183 -19.62 7.56 -0.46
C PHE A 183 -20.53 8.31 0.51
N VAL A 184 -21.02 7.58 1.50
CA VAL A 184 -21.72 8.11 2.66
C VAL A 184 -21.09 7.57 3.94
N SER A 185 -21.17 8.34 5.03
CA SER A 185 -20.75 7.86 6.35
C SER A 185 -21.57 6.64 6.76
N TYR A 186 -20.93 5.72 7.48
CA TYR A 186 -21.60 4.50 7.94
C TYR A 186 -22.75 4.83 8.90
N GLU A 187 -22.50 5.60 9.96
CA GLU A 187 -23.49 5.90 10.99
C GLU A 187 -24.50 7.00 10.59
N THR A 188 -24.01 8.10 9.98
CA THR A 188 -24.84 9.31 9.81
C THR A 188 -25.51 9.42 8.44
N ASN A 189 -25.20 8.54 7.48
CA ASN A 189 -25.64 8.64 6.08
C ASN A 189 -25.26 9.99 5.41
N GLU A 190 -24.28 10.72 5.95
CA GLU A 190 -23.82 12.00 5.41
C GLU A 190 -23.02 11.75 4.14
N VAL A 191 -23.31 12.47 3.06
CA VAL A 191 -22.54 12.38 1.81
C VAL A 191 -21.13 12.90 2.03
N ILE A 192 -20.14 12.08 1.68
CA ILE A 192 -18.73 12.42 1.87
C ILE A 192 -18.20 13.09 0.62
N PRO A 193 -17.66 14.33 0.71
CA PRO A 193 -17.09 15.00 -0.44
C PRO A 193 -15.82 14.30 -0.90
N ASP A 194 -15.62 14.21 -2.21
CA ASP A 194 -14.47 13.55 -2.82
C ASP A 194 -13.13 14.17 -2.41
N THR A 195 -13.13 15.45 -2.05
CA THR A 195 -11.95 16.23 -1.62
C THR A 195 -11.58 16.03 -0.16
N MET A 196 -12.35 15.28 0.62
CA MET A 196 -11.99 14.94 2.00
C MET A 196 -10.85 13.91 2.00
N THR A 197 -9.85 14.10 2.87
CA THR A 197 -8.79 13.11 3.04
C THR A 197 -9.28 11.91 3.86
N ILE A 198 -8.65 10.75 3.69
CA ILE A 198 -8.97 9.55 4.47
C ILE A 198 -8.72 9.81 5.97
N GLY A 199 -7.67 10.54 6.33
CA GLY A 199 -7.37 10.90 7.72
C GLY A 199 -8.49 11.75 8.34
N ASP A 200 -8.94 12.79 7.63
CA ASP A 200 -10.04 13.65 8.10
C ASP A 200 -11.36 12.87 8.21
N TYR A 201 -11.62 11.99 7.24
CA TYR A 201 -12.78 11.11 7.27
C TYR A 201 -12.77 10.23 8.53
N VAL A 202 -11.67 9.52 8.78
CA VAL A 202 -11.58 8.59 9.93
C VAL A 202 -11.70 9.33 11.26
N LYS A 203 -11.10 10.52 11.37
CA LYS A 203 -11.24 11.37 12.56
C LYS A 203 -12.68 11.80 12.83
N LYS A 204 -13.46 12.09 11.77
CA LYS A 204 -14.85 12.57 11.89
C LYS A 204 -15.87 11.44 12.04
N PHE A 205 -15.70 10.32 11.32
CA PHE A 205 -16.74 9.29 11.14
C PHE A 205 -16.30 7.88 11.53
N GLY A 206 -15.04 7.67 11.90
CA GLY A 206 -14.47 6.35 12.13
C GLY A 206 -14.04 5.63 10.85
N ASN A 207 -13.72 4.35 10.96
CA ASN A 207 -13.06 3.57 9.91
C ASN A 207 -14.02 2.83 8.96
N LYS A 208 -15.32 3.04 9.06
CA LYS A 208 -16.35 2.40 8.21
C LYS A 208 -16.95 3.42 7.25
N ILE A 209 -17.07 3.08 5.98
CA ILE A 209 -17.70 3.93 4.94
C ILE A 209 -18.62 3.09 4.05
N ARG A 210 -19.72 3.67 3.56
CA ARG A 210 -20.64 2.99 2.64
C ARG A 210 -20.57 3.58 1.24
N LEU A 211 -20.53 2.72 0.22
CA LEU A 211 -20.70 3.11 -1.17
C LEU A 211 -22.15 2.80 -1.58
N VAL A 212 -22.91 3.85 -1.90
CA VAL A 212 -24.34 3.75 -2.21
C VAL A 212 -24.66 4.43 -3.54
N GLU A 213 -25.77 4.02 -4.17
CA GLU A 213 -26.30 4.72 -5.33
C GLU A 213 -26.86 6.09 -4.93
N LYS A 214 -26.62 7.11 -5.74
CA LYS A 214 -27.07 8.48 -5.49
C LYS A 214 -28.60 8.60 -5.41
N ALA A 215 -29.33 7.74 -6.14
CA ALA A 215 -30.78 7.67 -6.04
C ALA A 215 -31.25 7.28 -4.62
N GLN A 216 -30.58 6.29 -4.00
CA GLN A 216 -30.87 5.84 -2.63
C GLN A 216 -30.55 6.92 -1.61
N VAL A 217 -29.50 7.73 -1.84
CA VAL A 217 -29.16 8.85 -0.97
C VAL A 217 -30.29 9.88 -0.90
N ALA A 218 -30.93 10.19 -2.04
CA ALA A 218 -32.05 11.13 -2.08
C ALA A 218 -33.24 10.63 -1.25
N GLU A 219 -33.56 9.34 -1.33
CA GLU A 219 -34.62 8.72 -0.51
C GLU A 219 -34.29 8.79 0.99
N ILE A 220 -33.06 8.42 1.37
CA ILE A 220 -32.61 8.49 2.77
C ILE A 220 -32.75 9.92 3.31
N GLN A 221 -32.32 10.92 2.54
CA GLN A 221 -32.42 12.33 2.94
C GLN A 221 -33.86 12.81 3.09
N GLN A 222 -34.79 12.34 2.24
CA GLN A 222 -36.22 12.65 2.37
C GLN A 222 -36.81 12.06 3.66
N ILE A 223 -36.47 10.82 4.01
CA ILE A 223 -36.92 10.16 5.25
C ILE A 223 -36.45 10.93 6.48
N TYR A 224 -35.17 11.32 6.53
CA TYR A 224 -34.63 12.10 7.63
C TYR A 224 -35.30 13.47 7.78
N SER A 225 -35.56 14.16 6.65
CA SER A 225 -36.21 15.48 6.66
C SER A 225 -37.65 15.40 7.17
N SER A 226 -38.38 14.34 6.82
CA SER A 226 -39.77 14.12 7.22
C SER A 226 -39.88 13.78 8.71
N SER A 227 -38.92 13.03 9.26
CA SER A 227 -38.88 12.65 10.69
C SER A 227 -38.69 13.84 11.65
N LYS A 228 -37.95 14.87 11.23
CA LYS A 228 -37.71 16.07 12.06
C LYS A 228 -38.95 16.95 12.21
N ASN A 229 -39.79 17.03 11.17
CA ASN A 229 -40.98 17.87 11.17
C ASN A 229 -42.14 17.27 11.99
N ALA A 230 -42.16 15.95 12.19
CA ALA A 230 -43.21 15.28 12.97
C ALA A 230 -43.15 15.58 14.48
N LYS A 231 -41.96 15.92 15.02
CA LYS A 231 -41.81 16.20 16.46
C LYS A 231 -42.21 17.62 16.89
N SER A 232 -42.48 18.53 15.94
CA SER A 232 -42.77 19.94 16.22
C SER A 232 -44.25 20.27 16.41
N LYS A 233 -45.19 19.36 16.15
CA LYS A 233 -46.63 19.68 16.10
C LYS A 233 -47.46 19.20 17.31
N ASN A 234 -46.85 18.66 18.36
CA ASN A 234 -47.62 18.10 19.49
C ASN A 234 -47.43 18.78 20.86
N SER A 235 -46.92 20.01 20.88
CA SER A 235 -46.84 20.82 22.11
C SER A 235 -47.71 22.07 21.98
N ASN A 236 -49.03 21.95 22.07
CA ASN A 236 -49.92 23.09 22.39
C ASN A 236 -51.38 22.71 22.75
N ASN A 237 -51.65 21.49 23.22
CA ASN A 237 -52.95 21.14 23.79
C ASN A 237 -52.78 20.47 25.16
N TYR A 238 -52.23 21.20 26.14
CA TYR A 238 -52.56 20.99 27.54
C TYR A 238 -53.52 22.09 27.96
N SER A 239 -54.80 21.79 27.75
CA SER A 239 -55.91 22.48 28.41
C SER A 239 -55.72 22.40 29.93
N LYS A 240 -55.82 23.57 30.56
CA LYS A 240 -55.93 23.76 32.01
C LYS A 240 -56.93 22.74 32.60
N SER A 241 -56.42 21.83 33.42
CA SER A 241 -57.24 21.08 34.38
C SER A 241 -57.17 21.80 35.74
N PRO A 242 -58.29 22.05 36.43
CA PRO A 242 -58.27 22.58 37.79
C PRO A 242 -57.86 21.49 38.79
N PHE A 243 -57.05 21.89 39.76
CA PHE A 243 -56.73 21.12 40.97
C PHE A 243 -57.99 20.56 41.67
N PRO A 244 -57.82 19.50 42.47
CA PRO A 244 -57.73 19.77 43.91
C PRO A 244 -56.59 19.03 44.63
N HIS A 245 -56.24 19.60 45.79
CA HIS A 245 -55.49 19.04 46.93
C HIS A 245 -55.60 17.51 47.08
N ASN A 246 -54.64 16.75 47.65
CA ASN A 246 -54.08 16.93 49.00
C ASN A 246 -53.01 15.85 49.36
N TYR A 247 -52.20 16.17 50.38
CA TYR A 247 -51.33 15.38 51.29
C TYR A 247 -50.00 14.73 50.83
N ASP A 248 -48.92 15.30 51.41
CA ASP A 248 -47.82 14.69 52.20
C ASP A 248 -47.41 13.23 51.92
N THR A 249 -46.10 13.00 51.70
CA THR A 249 -45.18 12.40 52.71
C THR A 249 -43.74 12.31 52.17
N PHE A 250 -42.81 12.76 53.01
CA PHE A 250 -41.36 12.51 53.08
C PHE A 250 -40.78 11.37 52.22
N THR A 251 -39.67 11.68 51.51
CA THR A 251 -38.41 10.91 51.70
C THR A 251 -37.19 11.70 51.25
N GLN A 252 -36.12 11.51 52.02
CA GLN A 252 -34.87 12.26 52.04
C GLN A 252 -33.96 12.02 50.82
N ALA A 253 -33.23 13.08 50.51
CA ALA A 253 -31.85 13.16 50.02
C ALA A 253 -31.12 11.86 49.62
N ASN A 254 -30.58 11.86 48.39
CA ASN A 254 -29.14 11.73 48.19
C ASN A 254 -28.72 12.29 46.82
N ASN A 255 -28.08 13.45 46.87
CA ASN A 255 -27.37 14.06 45.75
C ASN A 255 -26.03 13.35 45.55
N ILE A 256 -25.83 12.71 44.41
CA ILE A 256 -24.50 12.44 43.85
C ILE A 256 -24.53 12.91 42.40
N SER A 257 -24.16 14.17 42.19
CA SER A 257 -23.89 14.77 40.89
C SER A 257 -22.38 14.65 40.60
N ASN A 258 -21.99 13.63 39.84
CA ASN A 258 -20.68 13.61 39.20
C ASN A 258 -20.77 14.29 37.83
N ASN A 259 -20.51 15.59 37.84
CA ASN A 259 -20.15 16.39 36.67
C ASN A 259 -18.78 15.92 36.15
N TYR A 260 -18.76 15.15 35.07
CA TYR A 260 -17.55 15.03 34.25
C TYR A 260 -17.51 16.18 33.24
N SER A 261 -16.76 17.22 33.63
CA SER A 261 -16.31 18.27 32.72
C SER A 261 -15.22 17.70 31.82
N ASN A 262 -15.52 17.57 30.52
CA ASN A 262 -14.50 17.33 29.50
C ASN A 262 -13.75 18.65 29.22
N ASN A 263 -12.60 18.82 29.84
CA ASN A 263 -11.60 19.79 29.44
C ASN A 263 -10.89 19.29 28.17
N TYR A 264 -11.38 19.71 26.99
CA TYR A 264 -10.57 19.67 25.78
C TYR A 264 -9.78 20.96 25.66
N SER A 265 -8.46 20.83 25.82
CA SER A 265 -7.49 21.90 25.60
C SER A 265 -7.47 22.28 24.11
N ASN A 266 -7.84 23.54 23.86
CA ASN A 266 -7.64 24.24 22.60
C ASN A 266 -6.14 24.41 22.34
N ASN A 267 -5.53 23.54 21.52
CA ASN A 267 -4.29 23.89 20.83
C ASN A 267 -4.64 24.42 19.44
N LYS A 268 -4.83 25.74 19.42
CA LYS A 268 -5.03 26.57 18.24
C LYS A 268 -3.64 26.89 17.67
N SER A 269 -3.10 26.03 16.81
CA SER A 269 -1.93 26.38 16.00
C SER A 269 -2.38 27.19 14.79
N ASN A 270 -1.93 28.44 14.75
CA ASN A 270 -2.17 29.40 13.69
C ASN A 270 -1.60 28.91 12.36
N TYR A 271 -2.45 28.91 11.33
CA TYR A 271 -2.03 28.96 9.94
C TYR A 271 -1.27 30.28 9.71
N SER A 272 -0.01 30.19 9.28
CA SER A 272 0.64 31.25 8.53
C SER A 272 0.78 30.77 7.09
N ASN A 273 0.04 31.44 6.20
CA ASN A 273 0.20 31.32 4.75
C ASN A 273 1.57 31.88 4.38
N TYR A 274 2.49 31.03 3.93
CA TYR A 274 3.63 31.45 3.13
C TYR A 274 3.47 30.89 1.72
N SER A 275 2.96 31.74 0.83
CA SER A 275 3.01 31.55 -0.62
C SER A 275 4.43 31.84 -1.11
N GLY A 276 5.27 30.80 -1.13
CA GLY A 276 6.59 30.83 -1.74
C GLY A 276 6.57 30.19 -3.13
N ASN A 277 6.33 31.01 -4.16
CA ASN A 277 6.61 30.67 -5.55
C ASN A 277 8.12 30.38 -5.68
N SER A 278 8.51 29.14 -5.96
CA SER A 278 9.88 28.78 -6.33
C SER A 278 9.90 28.25 -7.75
N SER A 279 10.04 29.19 -8.68
CA SER A 279 10.41 28.94 -10.07
C SER A 279 11.84 28.42 -10.12
N CYS A 280 12.00 27.18 -10.58
CA CYS A 280 13.27 26.57 -10.94
C CYS A 280 13.89 27.32 -12.14
N SER A 281 14.91 28.14 -11.86
CA SER A 281 15.78 28.72 -12.88
C SER A 281 17.07 27.90 -12.92
N SER A 282 17.23 27.11 -13.98
CA SER A 282 18.47 26.41 -14.30
C SER A 282 19.50 27.42 -14.82
N SER A 283 20.46 27.80 -13.99
CA SER A 283 21.65 28.53 -14.43
C SER A 283 22.69 27.54 -14.95
N TYR A 284 22.93 27.60 -16.26
CA TYR A 284 24.10 27.02 -16.93
C TYR A 284 25.37 27.67 -16.40
N ASN A 285 26.30 26.88 -15.87
CA ASN A 285 27.70 27.26 -15.78
C ASN A 285 28.52 26.28 -16.61
N SER A 286 28.98 26.76 -17.76
CA SER A 286 30.03 26.11 -18.54
C SER A 286 31.36 26.32 -17.82
N THR A 287 32.10 25.24 -17.61
CA THR A 287 33.57 25.29 -17.70
C THR A 287 34.06 24.11 -18.51
N ASN A 288 35.07 24.43 -19.29
CA ASN A 288 35.53 23.77 -20.48
C ASN A 288 36.65 22.78 -20.15
N SER A 289 36.99 21.96 -21.15
CA SER A 289 38.28 21.28 -21.36
C SER A 289 38.41 19.83 -20.86
N GLY A 290 38.59 18.93 -21.82
CA GLY A 290 39.00 17.55 -21.61
C GLY A 290 38.88 16.69 -22.87
N TYR A 291 39.76 16.94 -23.85
CA TYR A 291 40.02 16.08 -25.01
C TYR A 291 40.21 14.61 -24.59
N VAL A 292 39.44 13.65 -25.13
CA VAL A 292 39.94 12.32 -25.53
C VAL A 292 39.06 11.73 -26.64
N SER A 293 39.69 11.56 -27.81
CA SER A 293 39.56 10.48 -28.81
C SER A 293 38.24 9.71 -28.93
N GLY A 294 37.61 9.85 -30.09
CA GLY A 294 36.59 8.92 -30.57
C GLY A 294 37.16 7.54 -30.90
N ASN A 295 36.29 6.53 -30.80
CA ASN A 295 36.27 5.44 -31.75
C ASN A 295 34.84 4.88 -31.81
N SER A 296 34.18 5.13 -32.92
CA SER A 296 32.90 4.57 -33.29
C SER A 296 33.16 3.27 -34.04
N SER A 297 32.78 2.14 -33.46
CA SER A 297 32.65 0.89 -34.21
C SER A 297 31.30 0.27 -33.90
N SER A 298 30.35 0.61 -34.75
CA SER A 298 29.12 -0.10 -35.01
C SER A 298 29.47 -1.52 -35.46
N ASN A 299 28.99 -2.54 -34.76
CA ASN A 299 28.83 -3.88 -35.32
C ASN A 299 27.50 -4.43 -34.86
N SER A 300 26.51 -4.28 -35.75
CA SER A 300 25.32 -5.11 -35.80
C SER A 300 25.68 -6.42 -36.49
N SER A 301 25.47 -7.55 -35.82
CA SER A 301 25.34 -8.83 -36.52
C SER A 301 24.15 -9.60 -35.97
N CYS A 302 23.40 -10.09 -36.94
CA CYS A 302 22.08 -10.66 -36.93
C CYS A 302 22.06 -12.10 -36.39
N LEU A 303 20.87 -12.52 -35.96
CA LEU A 303 20.28 -13.86 -36.06
C LEU A 303 21.17 -15.09 -35.86
N SER A 304 20.82 -15.91 -34.88
CA SER A 304 20.86 -17.37 -35.06
C SER A 304 19.69 -18.02 -34.33
N SER A 305 18.87 -18.64 -35.15
CA SER A 305 17.70 -19.45 -34.84
C SER A 305 18.11 -20.72 -34.10
N TYR A 306 17.43 -21.07 -33.00
CA TYR A 306 17.39 -22.44 -32.50
C TYR A 306 15.95 -22.86 -32.19
N ASN A 307 15.39 -23.60 -33.14
CA ASN A 307 14.41 -24.62 -32.86
C ASN A 307 15.09 -25.71 -32.01
N ASN A 308 14.55 -26.06 -30.85
CA ASN A 308 14.04 -27.42 -30.71
C ASN A 308 13.11 -27.63 -29.52
N LYS A 309 12.09 -28.42 -29.84
CA LYS A 309 11.09 -29.01 -28.96
C LYS A 309 11.78 -29.93 -27.96
N ASN A 310 11.41 -29.86 -26.68
CA ASN A 310 11.31 -31.03 -25.82
C ASN A 310 10.39 -30.74 -24.64
N LEU A 311 9.13 -31.14 -24.82
CA LEU A 311 8.07 -31.16 -23.83
C LEU A 311 8.29 -32.36 -22.90
N MET A 312 9.13 -32.21 -21.88
CA MET A 312 9.24 -33.20 -20.78
C MET A 312 8.11 -32.96 -19.79
N LYS A 313 7.10 -33.82 -19.87
CA LYS A 313 5.93 -33.89 -18.99
C LYS A 313 6.36 -34.51 -17.65
N LEU A 314 6.88 -33.69 -16.73
CA LEU A 314 7.22 -34.13 -15.37
C LEU A 314 5.94 -34.20 -14.53
N LYS A 315 5.50 -35.44 -14.28
CA LYS A 315 4.42 -35.81 -13.37
C LYS A 315 4.99 -35.81 -11.95
N LEU A 316 4.84 -34.71 -11.23
CA LEU A 316 5.14 -34.63 -9.80
C LEU A 316 3.96 -35.21 -9.00
N THR A 317 4.08 -36.47 -8.60
CA THR A 317 3.34 -37.03 -7.47
C THR A 317 4.14 -36.75 -6.20
N SER A 318 3.74 -35.74 -5.43
CA SER A 318 4.24 -35.53 -4.07
C SER A 318 3.14 -35.87 -3.06
N THR A 319 3.44 -36.90 -2.27
CA THR A 319 2.74 -37.34 -1.07
C THR A 319 2.62 -36.20 -0.05
N LEU A 320 1.39 -35.94 0.39
CA LEU A 320 1.06 -35.02 1.47
C LEU A 320 1.69 -35.50 2.79
N GLN A 321 2.61 -34.72 3.35
CA GLN A 321 2.89 -34.75 4.78
C GLN A 321 2.28 -33.48 5.38
N ASN A 322 1.38 -33.68 6.36
CA ASN A 322 0.73 -32.63 7.12
C ASN A 322 1.77 -31.83 7.91
N LEU A 323 2.09 -30.63 7.44
CA LEU A 323 2.72 -29.60 8.26
C LEU A 323 1.61 -28.75 8.88
N THR A 324 1.42 -28.92 10.18
CA THR A 324 0.50 -28.10 10.97
C THR A 324 1.18 -26.76 11.25
N PHE A 325 0.73 -25.71 10.57
CA PHE A 325 1.09 -24.33 10.91
C PHE A 325 0.04 -23.78 11.87
N GLN A 326 0.46 -23.30 13.06
CA GLN A 326 -0.38 -22.40 13.82
C GLN A 326 -0.40 -21.04 13.10
N ILE A 327 -1.56 -20.73 12.54
CA ILE A 327 -1.87 -19.42 11.97
C ILE A 327 -2.45 -18.60 13.11
N ASP A 328 -1.74 -17.56 13.52
CA ASP A 328 -2.28 -16.52 14.39
C ASP A 328 -3.53 -15.90 13.75
N GLU A 329 -4.55 -15.74 14.59
CA GLU A 329 -5.92 -15.36 14.28
C GLU A 329 -6.04 -14.06 13.46
N GLY A 330 -6.94 -14.06 12.47
CA GLY A 330 -7.44 -12.83 11.86
C GLY A 330 -7.48 -12.78 10.33
N SER A 331 -7.83 -13.87 9.64
CA SER A 331 -8.40 -13.77 8.29
C SER A 331 -9.20 -15.03 7.95
N GLU A 332 -10.51 -15.00 8.19
CA GLU A 332 -11.41 -15.98 7.61
C GLU A 332 -11.47 -15.77 6.10
N ILE A 333 -11.05 -16.78 5.34
CA ILE A 333 -11.28 -16.86 3.90
C ILE A 333 -12.71 -17.38 3.73
N ILE A 334 -13.67 -16.47 3.53
CA ILE A 334 -15.03 -16.85 3.10
C ILE A 334 -14.93 -17.35 1.66
N THR A 335 -15.06 -18.66 1.49
CA THR A 335 -15.15 -19.29 0.17
C THR A 335 -16.60 -19.22 -0.30
N VAL A 336 -16.93 -18.20 -1.11
CA VAL A 336 -18.26 -18.11 -1.73
C VAL A 336 -18.29 -18.94 -3.01
N ASN A 337 -19.15 -19.96 -3.00
CA ASN A 337 -19.44 -20.85 -4.11
C ASN A 337 -20.21 -20.08 -5.21
N PRO A 338 -19.72 -19.99 -6.46
CA PRO A 338 -20.45 -19.28 -7.51
C PRO A 338 -21.58 -20.15 -8.04
N ASN A 339 -22.80 -19.91 -7.55
CA ASN A 339 -24.00 -20.42 -8.21
C ASN A 339 -24.15 -19.76 -9.59
N SER A 340 -24.10 -20.59 -10.63
CA SER A 340 -24.26 -20.21 -12.02
C SER A 340 -25.63 -19.59 -12.27
N THR A 341 -25.68 -18.30 -12.56
CA THR A 341 -26.81 -17.67 -13.25
C THR A 341 -26.38 -17.35 -14.68
N LYS A 342 -26.88 -18.16 -15.61
CA LYS A 342 -26.78 -17.92 -17.05
C LYS A 342 -27.64 -16.71 -17.37
N HIS A 343 -27.04 -15.59 -17.72
CA HIS A 343 -27.74 -14.51 -18.41
C HIS A 343 -27.00 -14.08 -19.68
N SER A 344 -27.85 -13.87 -20.67
CA SER A 344 -27.69 -13.58 -22.09
C SER A 344 -26.59 -12.56 -22.40
N SER A 345 -25.63 -12.96 -23.25
CA SER A 345 -24.74 -12.04 -23.93
C SER A 345 -25.52 -11.21 -24.94
N SER A 346 -25.78 -9.93 -24.64
CA SER A 346 -26.11 -8.94 -25.65
C SER A 346 -24.81 -8.34 -26.19
N THR A 347 -24.47 -8.75 -27.41
CA THR A 347 -23.34 -8.22 -28.17
C THR A 347 -23.64 -6.78 -28.57
N TYR A 348 -23.18 -5.80 -27.78
CA TYR A 348 -23.10 -4.42 -28.24
C TYR A 348 -21.98 -4.32 -29.28
N GLN A 349 -22.36 -4.18 -30.54
CA GLN A 349 -21.44 -3.80 -31.62
C GLN A 349 -20.98 -2.36 -31.36
N ILE A 350 -19.80 -2.20 -30.77
CA ILE A 350 -19.12 -0.91 -30.69
C ILE A 350 -18.61 -0.60 -32.10
N LYS A 351 -19.25 0.35 -32.79
CA LYS A 351 -18.70 0.99 -34.00
C LYS A 351 -17.32 1.55 -33.64
N HIS A 352 -16.28 1.05 -34.31
CA HIS A 352 -14.92 1.57 -34.19
C HIS A 352 -14.91 3.08 -34.46
N PRO A 353 -14.50 3.94 -33.51
CA PRO A 353 -14.18 5.32 -33.85
C PRO A 353 -12.91 5.33 -34.73
N ASN A 354 -12.95 6.11 -35.82
CA ASN A 354 -11.81 6.34 -36.69
C ASN A 354 -10.62 6.89 -35.87
N PRO A 355 -9.38 6.42 -36.10
CA PRO A 355 -8.22 6.95 -35.40
C PRO A 355 -8.00 8.40 -35.81
N VAL A 356 -8.23 9.32 -34.87
CA VAL A 356 -7.79 10.71 -35.00
C VAL A 356 -6.29 10.72 -34.72
N GLY A 357 -5.49 10.99 -35.75
CA GLY A 357 -4.04 11.04 -35.66
C GLY A 357 -3.58 12.04 -34.61
N LEU A 358 -2.94 11.57 -33.55
CA LEU A 358 -2.22 12.41 -32.61
C LEU A 358 -0.87 12.76 -33.25
N ILE A 359 -0.76 14.01 -33.73
CA ILE A 359 0.52 14.66 -33.97
C ILE A 359 1.15 14.86 -32.59
N ASN A 360 2.05 13.96 -32.20
CA ASN A 360 2.81 14.07 -30.97
C ASN A 360 4.28 14.33 -31.34
N ASN A 361 4.68 15.61 -31.30
CA ASN A 361 6.08 15.99 -31.36
C ASN A 361 6.70 15.76 -29.98
N GLY A 362 7.52 14.71 -29.88
CA GLY A 362 8.54 14.59 -28.85
C GLY A 362 8.04 14.05 -27.51
N ASN A 363 8.02 12.72 -27.38
CA ASN A 363 8.63 12.00 -26.26
C ASN A 363 8.47 10.49 -26.51
N THR A 364 9.54 9.88 -27.01
CA THR A 364 9.62 8.46 -27.35
C THR A 364 9.76 7.63 -26.07
N CYS A 365 8.69 6.95 -25.66
CA CYS A 365 8.77 5.89 -24.66
C CYS A 365 9.37 4.63 -25.30
N TYR A 366 10.59 4.25 -24.89
CA TYR A 366 11.18 2.97 -25.23
C TYR A 366 10.47 1.84 -24.47
N PHE A 367 9.80 0.96 -25.20
CA PHE A 367 9.44 -0.36 -24.70
C PHE A 367 10.59 -1.32 -25.02
N ASN A 368 11.35 -1.71 -24.00
CA ASN A 368 12.18 -2.91 -24.08
C ASN A 368 11.27 -4.12 -23.92
N VAL A 369 11.02 -4.83 -25.03
CA VAL A 369 10.53 -6.20 -25.02
C VAL A 369 11.75 -7.10 -24.89
N LEU A 370 11.79 -7.89 -23.81
CA LEU A 370 12.61 -9.09 -23.66
C LEU A 370 11.68 -10.30 -23.57
#